data_AF-A0A970YE64-F1
#
_entry.id   AF-A0A970YE64-F1
#
_cell.length_a   1.000
_cell.length_b   1.000
_cell.length_c   1.000
_cell.angle_alpha   90.00
_cell.angle_beta   90.00
_cell.angle_gamma   90.00
#
_symmetry.space_group_name_H-M   'P 1'
#
loop_
_entity.id
_entity.type
_entity.pdbx_description
1 polymer ?
#
loop_
_entity_poly.entity_id
_entity_poly.type
_entity_poly.pdbx_seq_one_letter_code
_entity_poly.pdbx_strand_id
1 'polypeptide(L)' 'MRTEALTKRYGDLVAVDGLDLEVPRGVIFGFLGPNGAGKSTTINMLVGLAPPTSGRAAVAGFSV' A
#
# COMPACT_ATOMS: atom_id res chain seq x y z
N MET A 1 4.90 4.05 9.39
CA MET A 1 4.44 3.08 8.37
C MET A 1 5.43 3.15 7.23
N ARG A 2 5.85 2.01 6.69
CA ARG A 2 6.83 1.97 5.59
C ARG A 2 6.43 0.93 4.56
N THR A 3 6.62 1.24 3.28
CA THR A 3 6.48 0.29 2.17
C THR A 3 7.73 0.31 1.31
N GLU A 4 8.05 -0.84 0.74
CA GLU A 4 9.16 -1.03 -0.21
C GLU A 4 8.63 -1.77 -1.43
N ALA A 5 8.63 -1.10 -2.58
CA ALA A 5 8.16 -1.60 -3.86
C ALA A 5 6.80 -2.33 -3.78
N LEU A 6 5.87 -1.80 -2.97
CA LEU A 6 4.61 -2.47 -2.70
C LEU A 6 3.74 -2.51 -3.95
N THR A 7 3.42 -3.71 -4.41
CA THR A 7 2.72 -3.93 -5.68
C THR A 7 1.51 -4.82 -5.48
N LYS A 8 0.40 -4.48 -6.14
CA LYS A 8 -0.78 -5.34 -6.24
C LYS A 8 -1.22 -5.48 -7.69
N ARG A 9 -1.30 -6.74 -8.14
CA ARG A 9 -1.86 -7.13 -9.42
C ARG A 9 -3.12 -7.99 -9.21
N TYR A 10 -4.11 -7.77 -10.05
CA TYR A 10 -5.33 -8.56 -10.17
C TYR A 10 -5.45 -9.03 -11.62
N GLY A 11 -4.98 -10.24 -11.92
CA GLY A 11 -4.75 -10.65 -13.31
C GLY A 11 -3.82 -9.67 -14.01
N ASP A 12 -4.25 -9.12 -15.14
CA ASP A 12 -3.48 -8.16 -15.94
C ASP A 12 -3.54 -6.72 -15.40
N LEU A 13 -4.44 -6.43 -14.47
CA LEU A 13 -4.57 -5.09 -13.88
C LEU A 13 -3.52 -4.86 -12.78
N VAL A 14 -2.68 -3.84 -12.97
CA VAL A 14 -1.76 -3.35 -11.92
C VAL A 14 -2.48 -2.25 -11.13
N ALA A 15 -3.00 -2.60 -9.95
CA ALA A 15 -3.75 -1.68 -9.11
C ALA A 15 -2.84 -0.79 -8.25
N VAL A 16 -1.67 -1.29 -7.88
CA VAL A 16 -0.59 -0.55 -7.22
C VAL A 16 0.71 -1.05 -7.81
N ASP A 17 1.61 -0.15 -8.22
CA ASP A 17 2.84 -0.49 -8.92
C ASP A 17 4.05 0.10 -8.17
N GLY A 18 4.75 -0.74 -7.41
CA GLY A 18 6.03 -0.37 -6.79
C GLY A 18 5.96 0.81 -5.82
N LEU A 19 4.96 0.87 -4.93
CA LEU A 19 4.81 2.01 -4.01
C LEU A 19 5.86 1.99 -2.89
N ASP A 20 6.76 2.97 -2.91
CA ASP A 20 7.64 3.34 -1.81
C ASP A 20 7.04 4.50 -1.01
N LEU A 21 6.80 4.29 0.27
CA LEU A 21 6.18 5.27 1.14
C LEU A 21 6.75 5.15 2.55
N GLU A 22 7.09 6.27 3.16
CA GLU A 22 7.44 6.35 4.57
C GLU A 22 6.58 7.43 5.24
N VAL A 23 5.79 7.01 6.23
CA VAL A 23 4.98 7.90 7.06
C VAL A 23 5.51 7.83 8.49
N PRO A 24 6.11 8.93 9.00
CA PRO A 24 6.60 8.99 10.38
C PRO A 24 5.50 8.80 11.42
N ARG A 25 5.90 8.42 12.64
CA ARG A 25 4.98 8.32 13.78
C ARG A 25 4.39 9.71 14.09
N GLY A 26 3.08 9.78 14.32
CA GLY A 26 2.37 11.01 14.68
C GLY A 26 1.90 11.85 13.47
N VAL A 27 2.19 11.41 12.25
CA VAL A 27 1.74 12.10 11.03
C VAL A 27 0.36 11.59 10.61
N ILE A 28 -0.55 12.54 10.34
CA ILE A 28 -1.79 12.26 9.62
C ILE A 28 -1.47 12.27 8.12
N PHE A 29 -1.72 11.15 7.45
CA PHE A 29 -1.48 10.96 6.03
C PHE A 29 -2.76 10.51 5.33
N GLY A 30 -3.00 10.98 4.11
CA GLY A 30 -4.15 10.60 3.30
C GLY A 30 -3.78 10.36 1.84
N PHE A 31 -4.40 9.35 1.23
CA PHE A 31 -4.29 9.11 -0.21
C PHE A 31 -5.34 9.93 -0.96
N LEU A 32 -4.92 10.74 -1.94
CA LEU A 32 -5.78 11.53 -2.81
C LEU A 32 -5.55 11.15 -4.27
N GLY A 33 -6.62 11.09 -5.06
CA GLY A 33 -6.56 10.76 -6.47
C GLY A 33 -7.91 10.29 -7.02
N PRO A 34 -8.06 10.13 -8.34
CA PRO A 34 -9.30 9.70 -8.97
C PRO A 34 -9.67 8.25 -8.62
N ASN A 35 -10.88 7.84 -8.98
CA ASN A 35 -11.29 6.43 -8.87
C ASN A 35 -10.38 5.55 -9.72
N GLY A 36 -10.03 4.37 -9.20
CA GLY A 36 -9.09 3.46 -9.85
C GLY A 36 -7.60 3.76 -9.61
N ALA A 37 -7.23 4.88 -8.97
CA ALA A 37 -5.84 5.24 -8.69
C ALA A 37 -5.12 4.37 -7.62
N GLY A 38 -5.70 3.24 -7.22
CA GLY A 38 -5.07 2.32 -6.26
C GLY A 38 -5.26 2.64 -4.76
N LYS A 39 -5.91 3.75 -4.39
CA LYS A 39 -6.07 4.19 -2.99
C LYS A 39 -6.59 3.09 -2.04
N SER A 40 -7.78 2.55 -2.31
CA SER A 40 -8.39 1.52 -1.47
C SER A 40 -7.61 0.21 -1.51
N THR A 41 -6.99 -0.11 -2.65
CA THR A 41 -6.12 -1.28 -2.79
C THR A 41 -4.90 -1.16 -1.89
N THR A 42 -4.25 0.01 -1.86
CA THR A 42 -3.11 0.28 -0.96
C THR A 42 -3.53 0.18 0.50
N ILE A 43 -4.66 0.79 0.89
CA ILE A 43 -5.17 0.70 2.26
C ILE A 43 -5.42 -0.76 2.65
N ASN A 44 -6.12 -1.52 1.80
CA ASN A 44 -6.39 -2.94 2.07
C ASN A 44 -5.12 -3.77 2.25
N MET A 45 -4.06 -3.47 1.49
CA MET A 45 -2.75 -4.10 1.73
C MET A 45 -2.15 -3.71 3.08
N LEU A 46 -2.17 -2.43 3.42
CA LEU A 46 -1.59 -1.92 4.67
C LEU A 46 -2.33 -2.38 5.93
N VAL A 47 -3.62 -2.71 5.83
CA VAL A 47 -4.43 -3.24 6.95
C VAL A 47 -4.55 -4.77 6.93
N GLY A 48 -3.85 -5.46 6.02
CA GLY A 48 -3.83 -6.93 5.96
C GLY A 48 -5.09 -7.58 5.36
N LEU A 49 -5.98 -6.79 4.75
CA LEU A 49 -7.19 -7.31 4.07
C LEU A 49 -6.90 -7.87 2.67
N ALA A 50 -5.77 -7.50 2.07
CA ALA A 50 -5.31 -8.04 0.81
C ALA A 50 -3.79 -8.25 0.84
N PRO A 51 -3.26 -9.45 0.52
CA PRO A 51 -1.82 -9.62 0.45
C PRO A 51 -1.25 -8.85 -0.75
N PRO A 52 -0.04 -8.26 -0.65
CA PRO A 52 0.66 -7.75 -1.82
C PRO A 52 0.99 -8.86 -2.80
N THR A 53 1.08 -8.51 -4.09
CA THR A 53 1.63 -9.42 -5.11
C THR A 53 3.15 -9.49 -5.00
N SER A 54 3.80 -8.36 -4.70
CA SER A 54 5.23 -8.27 -4.43
C SER A 54 5.54 -7.05 -3.56
N GLY A 55 6.79 -6.96 -3.10
CA GLY A 55 7.22 -5.90 -2.19
C GLY A 55 6.88 -6.20 -0.74
N ARG A 56 7.03 -5.20 0.13
CA ARG A 56 6.83 -5.32 1.58
C ARG A 56 6.14 -4.10 2.15
N ALA A 57 5.41 -4.31 3.24
CA ALA A 57 4.84 -3.25 4.06
C ALA A 57 5.03 -3.54 5.55
N ALA A 58 5.17 -2.47 6.33
CA ALA A 58 5.17 -2.53 7.78
C ALA A 58 4.32 -1.39 8.39
N VAL A 59 3.39 -1.76 9.28
CA VAL A 59 2.55 -0.84 10.04
C VAL A 59 2.80 -1.02 11.53
N ALA A 60 2.99 0.08 12.24
CA ALA A 60 3.36 0.08 13.66
C ALA A 60 4.60 -0.78 14.02
N GLY A 61 5.49 -1.05 13.06
CA GLY A 61 6.67 -1.90 13.24
C GLY A 61 6.44 -3.38 12.96
N PHE A 62 5.21 -3.79 12.62
CA PHE A 62 4.86 -5.16 12.27
C PHE A 62 4.74 -5.30 10.75
N SER A 63 5.26 -6.41 10.22
CA SER A 63 5.01 -6.79 8.83
C SER A 63 3.53 -7.06 8.61
N VAL A 64 3.04 -6.67 7.44
CA VAL A 64 1.67 -6.91 6.98
C VAL A 64 1.65 -8.01 5.94
#